data_AF-A0AAV4JFF7-F1
#
_entry.id   AF-A0AAV4JFF7-F1
#
_cell.length_a   1.000
_cell.length_b   1.000
_cell.length_c   1.000
_cell.angle_alpha   90.00
_cell.angle_beta   90.00
_cell.angle_gamma   90.00
#
_symmetry.space_group_name_H-M   'P 1'
#
loop_
_entity.id
_entity.type
_entity.pdbx_description
1 polymer ?
#
loop_
_entity_poly.entity_id
_entity_poly.type
_entity_poly.pdbx_seq_one_letter_code
_entity_poly.pdbx_strand_id
1 'polypeptide(L)'
;MELKSFRETIKTAAAAAEAAVAVAVEVAAAVAAAAAAVVVVVVVVVVVVVVVAVVVVVNSSSSVVVVVVVVVVVVVVVVVVVVVVVAVVVVAVTVIGATIIAVYDEVAVVVLAVVVVVVVVVVVVVVVVVVVVVVVVVLVVVVAAVIVVATAAAAAETAAAVVAIQRYGNEVVVVVVVVVVVVVVVVVVVVVVVEVVVTIILLLLLFMIIDKI
;
A
#
# COMPACT_ATOMS: atom_id res chain seq x y z
N MET A 1 -54.72 -11.34 -51.80
CA MET A 1 -54.73 -10.31 -50.72
C MET A 1 -53.46 -10.30 -49.89
N GLU A 2 -52.68 -11.39 -49.84
CA GLU A 2 -51.53 -11.54 -48.93
C GLU A 2 -50.34 -10.60 -49.21
N LEU A 3 -50.10 -10.21 -50.47
CA LEU A 3 -49.02 -9.28 -50.81
C LEU A 3 -49.18 -7.89 -50.19
N LYS A 4 -50.42 -7.47 -49.88
CA LYS A 4 -50.68 -6.16 -49.30
C LYS A 4 -50.36 -6.15 -47.80
N SER A 5 -50.71 -7.22 -47.06
CA SER A 5 -50.37 -7.32 -45.64
C SER A 5 -48.88 -7.55 -45.42
N PHE A 6 -48.23 -8.38 -46.25
CA PHE A 6 -46.77 -8.57 -46.16
C PHE A 6 -45.99 -7.27 -46.36
N ARG A 7 -46.44 -6.42 -47.29
CA ARG A 7 -45.81 -5.12 -47.53
C ARG A 7 -46.02 -4.15 -46.35
N GLU A 8 -47.17 -4.17 -45.68
CA GLU A 8 -47.36 -3.41 -44.45
C GLU A 8 -46.46 -3.93 -43.32
N THR A 9 -46.37 -5.24 -43.12
CA THR A 9 -45.46 -5.83 -42.11
C THR A 9 -44.01 -5.40 -42.32
N ILE A 10 -43.50 -5.43 -43.55
CA ILE A 10 -42.15 -4.95 -43.87
C ILE A 10 -42.01 -3.45 -43.54
N LYS A 11 -43.02 -2.65 -43.86
CA LYS A 11 -42.97 -1.20 -43.62
C LYS A 11 -42.95 -0.88 -42.12
N THR A 12 -43.72 -1.60 -41.32
CA THR A 12 -43.73 -1.47 -39.86
C THR A 12 -42.42 -1.94 -39.24
N ALA A 13 -41.86 -3.05 -39.72
CA ALA A 13 -40.55 -3.55 -39.27
C ALA A 13 -39.40 -2.58 -39.62
N ALA A 14 -39.41 -2.00 -40.83
CA ALA A 14 -38.44 -1.00 -41.24
C ALA A 14 -38.51 0.27 -40.37
N ALA A 15 -39.73 0.76 -40.08
CA ALA A 15 -39.93 1.92 -39.20
C ALA A 15 -39.49 1.63 -37.75
N ALA A 16 -39.73 0.42 -37.24
CA ALA A 16 -39.25 0.01 -35.92
C ALA A 16 -37.72 -0.09 -35.86
N ALA A 17 -37.07 -0.60 -36.91
CA ALA A 17 -35.61 -0.65 -37.01
C ALA A 17 -35.00 0.76 -37.08
N GLU A 18 -35.60 1.68 -37.84
CA GLU A 18 -35.15 3.07 -37.93
C GLU A 18 -35.26 3.79 -36.57
N ALA A 19 -36.37 3.58 -35.85
CA ALA A 19 -36.55 4.10 -34.50
C ALA A 19 -35.53 3.52 -33.50
N ALA A 20 -35.25 2.21 -33.57
CA ALA A 20 -34.25 1.56 -32.73
C ALA A 20 -32.83 2.09 -32.98
N VAL A 21 -32.48 2.33 -34.25
CA VAL A 21 -31.19 2.95 -34.61
C VAL A 21 -31.10 4.37 -34.08
N ALA A 22 -32.16 5.17 -34.18
CA ALA A 22 -32.18 6.53 -33.64
C ALA A 22 -31.96 6.55 -32.12
N VAL A 23 -32.64 5.68 -31.37
CA VAL A 23 -32.45 5.54 -29.92
C VAL A 23 -31.03 5.05 -29.59
N ALA A 24 -30.49 4.09 -30.34
CA ALA A 24 -29.12 3.60 -30.13
C ALA A 24 -28.07 4.71 -30.36
N VAL A 25 -28.26 5.56 -31.36
CA VAL A 25 -27.38 6.71 -31.64
C VAL A 25 -27.47 7.75 -30.51
N GLU A 26 -28.67 8.06 -30.03
CA GLU A 26 -28.87 9.00 -28.92
C GLU A 26 -28.24 8.49 -27.62
N VAL A 27 -28.44 7.21 -27.29
CA VAL A 27 -27.81 6.55 -26.14
C VAL A 27 -26.28 6.56 -26.29
N ALA A 28 -25.75 6.18 -27.46
CA ALA A 28 -24.30 6.20 -27.71
C ALA A 28 -23.71 7.62 -27.55
N ALA A 29 -24.40 8.65 -28.02
CA ALA A 29 -23.97 10.04 -27.87
C ALA A 29 -24.00 10.51 -26.40
N ALA A 30 -25.07 10.20 -25.66
CA ALA A 30 -25.18 10.51 -24.23
C ALA A 30 -24.09 9.80 -23.41
N VAL A 31 -23.83 8.54 -23.73
CA VAL A 31 -22.81 7.72 -23.08
C VAL A 31 -21.40 8.21 -23.41
N ALA A 32 -21.13 8.61 -24.65
CA ALA A 32 -19.85 9.24 -25.04
C ALA A 32 -19.63 10.58 -24.32
N ALA A 33 -20.67 11.41 -24.19
CA ALA A 33 -20.61 12.67 -23.46
C ALA A 33 -20.34 12.44 -21.96
N ALA A 34 -20.99 11.46 -21.35
CA ALA A 34 -20.74 11.09 -19.95
C ALA A 34 -19.31 10.57 -19.75
N ALA A 35 -18.80 9.73 -20.66
CA ALA A 35 -17.42 9.26 -20.62
C ALA A 35 -16.41 10.42 -20.74
N ALA A 36 -16.65 11.36 -21.65
CA ALA A 36 -15.80 12.55 -21.81
C ALA A 36 -15.80 13.42 -20.54
N ALA A 37 -16.96 13.63 -19.91
CA ALA A 37 -17.06 14.36 -18.65
C ALA A 37 -16.28 13.68 -17.51
N VAL A 38 -16.38 12.35 -17.39
CA VAL A 38 -15.61 11.58 -16.42
C VAL A 38 -14.10 11.74 -16.67
N VAL A 39 -13.64 11.65 -17.92
CA VAL A 39 -12.23 11.85 -18.28
C VAL A 39 -11.76 13.25 -17.89
N VAL A 40 -12.54 14.30 -18.15
CA VAL A 40 -12.17 15.68 -17.77
C VAL A 40 -12.04 15.82 -16.26
N VAL A 41 -13.00 15.32 -15.48
CA VAL A 41 -12.94 15.36 -14.00
C VAL A 41 -11.71 14.62 -13.49
N VAL A 42 -11.45 13.44 -14.05
CA VAL A 42 -10.27 12.62 -13.74
C VAL A 42 -8.97 13.38 -14.00
N VAL A 43 -8.83 14.00 -15.17
CA VAL A 43 -7.62 14.78 -15.51
C VAL A 43 -7.44 15.94 -14.54
N VAL A 44 -8.52 16.67 -14.20
CA VAL A 44 -8.46 17.78 -13.24
C VAL A 44 -8.01 17.29 -11.86
N VAL A 45 -8.57 16.19 -11.35
CA VAL A 45 -8.18 15.61 -10.06
C VAL A 45 -6.71 15.20 -10.05
N VAL A 46 -6.24 14.53 -11.11
CA VAL A 46 -4.83 14.12 -11.22
C VAL A 46 -3.92 15.34 -11.22
N VAL A 47 -4.23 16.37 -12.00
CA VAL A 47 -3.43 17.60 -12.05
C VAL A 47 -3.37 18.26 -10.67
N VAL A 48 -4.50 18.40 -9.97
CA VAL A 48 -4.54 18.99 -8.62
C VAL A 48 -3.68 18.19 -7.65
N VAL A 49 -3.79 16.86 -7.66
CA VAL A 49 -3.04 15.98 -6.76
C VAL A 49 -1.55 16.06 -7.03
N VAL A 50 -1.13 16.09 -8.31
CA VAL A 50 0.28 16.27 -8.69
C VAL A 50 0.79 17.63 -8.24
N VAL A 51 0.03 18.71 -8.44
CA VAL A 51 0.45 20.06 -8.01
C VAL A 51 0.60 20.12 -6.49
N VAL A 52 -0.37 19.62 -5.72
CA VAL A 52 -0.29 19.56 -4.26
C VAL A 52 0.93 18.74 -3.83
N ALA A 53 1.16 17.60 -4.46
CA ALA A 53 2.30 16.76 -4.16
C ALA A 53 3.63 17.46 -4.40
N VAL A 54 3.80 18.13 -5.54
CA VAL A 54 5.00 18.91 -5.83
C VAL A 54 5.20 20.01 -4.78
N VAL A 55 4.14 20.74 -4.40
CA VAL A 55 4.21 21.79 -3.37
C VAL A 55 4.65 21.22 -2.02
N VAL A 56 4.14 20.06 -1.61
CA VAL A 56 4.53 19.43 -0.34
C VAL A 56 5.97 18.91 -0.39
N VAL A 57 6.38 18.31 -1.52
CA VAL A 57 7.76 17.81 -1.69
C VAL A 57 8.78 18.95 -1.65
N VAL A 58 8.51 20.06 -2.35
CA VAL A 58 9.42 21.22 -2.40
C VAL A 58 9.53 21.91 -1.04
N ASN A 59 8.46 21.92 -0.24
CA ASN A 59 8.45 22.56 1.08
C ASN A 59 8.85 21.62 2.23
N SER A 60 9.11 20.33 1.96
CA SER A 60 9.49 19.37 2.99
C SER A 60 10.99 19.12 3.01
N SER A 61 11.62 19.34 4.15
CA SER A 61 12.97 18.86 4.46
C SER A 61 13.01 17.40 4.92
N SER A 62 11.84 16.80 5.19
CA SER A 62 11.73 15.41 5.63
C SER A 62 11.53 14.47 4.44
N SER A 63 12.45 13.51 4.29
CA SER A 63 12.36 12.42 3.32
C SER A 63 11.11 11.56 3.50
N VAL A 64 10.59 11.46 4.74
CA VAL A 64 9.36 10.71 5.06
C VAL A 64 8.16 11.35 4.40
N VAL A 65 8.05 12.67 4.46
CA VAL A 65 6.92 13.42 3.87
C VAL A 65 6.92 13.27 2.35
N VAL A 66 8.10 13.30 1.71
CA VAL A 66 8.23 13.07 0.26
C VAL A 66 7.71 11.69 -0.12
N VAL A 67 8.09 10.64 0.62
CA VAL A 67 7.60 9.27 0.35
C VAL A 67 6.09 9.16 0.54
N VAL A 68 5.54 9.70 1.63
CA VAL A 68 4.09 9.66 1.89
C VAL A 68 3.31 10.35 0.78
N VAL A 69 3.79 11.52 0.32
CA VAL A 69 3.18 12.26 -0.78
C VAL A 69 3.21 11.47 -2.08
N VAL A 70 4.35 10.87 -2.43
CA VAL A 70 4.46 10.03 -3.64
C VAL A 70 3.50 8.85 -3.57
N VAL A 71 3.39 8.18 -2.41
CA VAL A 71 2.45 7.08 -2.20
C VAL A 71 1.00 7.54 -2.40
N VAL A 72 0.62 8.69 -1.81
CA VAL A 72 -0.73 9.25 -1.97
C VAL A 72 -1.02 9.55 -3.46
N VAL A 73 -0.08 10.16 -4.19
CA VAL A 73 -0.25 10.42 -5.62
C VAL A 73 -0.47 9.13 -6.39
N VAL A 74 0.35 8.11 -6.16
CA VAL A 74 0.24 6.80 -6.84
C VAL A 74 -1.13 6.17 -6.56
N VAL A 75 -1.57 6.17 -5.30
CA VAL A 75 -2.89 5.63 -4.93
C VAL A 75 -4.01 6.38 -5.64
N VAL A 76 -3.98 7.72 -5.66
CA VAL A 76 -5.02 8.50 -6.33
C VAL A 76 -5.04 8.25 -7.83
N VAL A 77 -3.87 8.21 -8.48
CA VAL A 77 -3.76 7.89 -9.91
C VAL A 77 -4.36 6.51 -10.21
N VAL A 78 -4.09 5.51 -9.38
CA VAL A 78 -4.62 4.16 -9.57
C VAL A 78 -6.14 4.13 -9.41
N VAL A 79 -6.68 4.75 -8.36
CA VAL A 79 -8.14 4.86 -8.15
C VAL A 79 -8.80 5.52 -9.36
N VAL A 80 -8.21 6.61 -9.85
CA VAL A 80 -8.66 7.31 -11.04
C VAL A 80 -8.69 6.41 -12.27
N VAL A 81 -7.61 5.66 -12.55
CA VAL A 81 -7.55 4.72 -13.68
C VAL A 81 -8.63 3.66 -13.57
N VAL A 82 -8.85 3.11 -12.37
CA VAL A 82 -9.89 2.10 -12.11
C VAL A 82 -11.28 2.66 -12.41
N VAL A 83 -11.59 3.88 -11.94
CA VAL A 83 -12.88 4.53 -12.21
C VAL A 83 -13.10 4.72 -13.71
N VAL A 84 -12.08 5.15 -14.46
CA VAL A 84 -12.16 5.31 -15.92
C VAL A 84 -12.43 3.96 -16.60
N VAL A 85 -11.70 2.91 -16.23
CA VAL A 85 -11.87 1.57 -16.81
C VAL A 85 -13.28 1.05 -16.54
N VAL A 86 -13.77 1.16 -15.30
CA VAL A 86 -15.14 0.74 -14.95
C VAL A 86 -16.18 1.52 -15.74
N ALA A 87 -16.02 2.85 -15.87
CA ALA A 87 -16.93 3.67 -16.66
C ALA A 87 -16.98 3.21 -18.13
N VAL A 88 -15.81 3.01 -18.77
CA VAL A 88 -15.71 2.55 -20.16
C VAL A 88 -16.36 1.16 -20.34
N VAL A 89 -16.21 0.27 -19.37
CA VAL A 89 -16.81 -1.07 -19.42
C VAL A 89 -18.32 -0.98 -19.32
N VAL A 90 -18.86 -0.18 -18.40
CA VAL A 90 -20.31 0.04 -18.27
C VAL A 90 -20.89 0.64 -19.55
N VAL A 91 -20.20 1.62 -20.14
CA VAL A 91 -20.53 2.21 -21.46
C VAL A 91 -20.58 1.14 -22.55
N ALA A 92 -19.52 0.32 -22.67
CA ALA A 92 -19.45 -0.70 -23.70
C ALA A 92 -20.58 -1.73 -23.54
N VAL A 93 -20.86 -2.16 -22.31
CA VAL A 93 -21.90 -3.14 -21.98
C VAL A 93 -23.29 -2.62 -22.27
N THR A 94 -23.56 -1.36 -21.93
CA THR A 94 -24.87 -0.74 -22.20
C THR A 94 -25.12 -0.58 -23.70
N VAL A 95 -24.11 -0.14 -24.47
CA VAL A 95 -24.21 -0.02 -25.93
C VAL A 95 -24.40 -1.40 -26.58
N ILE A 96 -23.60 -2.39 -26.18
CA ILE A 96 -23.71 -3.77 -26.68
C ILE A 96 -25.09 -4.33 -26.33
N GLY A 97 -25.51 -4.25 -25.07
CA GLY A 97 -26.82 -4.73 -24.62
C GLY A 97 -27.98 -4.11 -25.40
N ALA A 98 -27.97 -2.79 -25.59
CA ALA A 98 -29.00 -2.09 -26.37
C ALA A 98 -29.03 -2.53 -27.84
N THR A 99 -27.85 -2.72 -28.46
CA THR A 99 -27.75 -3.16 -29.86
C THR A 99 -28.29 -4.58 -30.04
N ILE A 100 -28.04 -5.47 -29.08
CA ILE A 100 -28.52 -6.86 -29.15
C ILE A 100 -30.03 -6.96 -28.96
N ILE A 101 -30.60 -6.22 -28.01
CA ILE A 101 -32.06 -6.17 -27.81
C ILE A 101 -32.76 -5.70 -29.09
N ALA A 102 -32.13 -4.80 -29.85
CA ALA A 102 -32.71 -4.29 -31.10
C ALA A 102 -32.63 -5.29 -32.29
N VAL A 103 -31.70 -6.25 -32.27
CA VAL A 103 -31.39 -7.09 -33.46
C VAL A 103 -31.87 -8.54 -33.31
N TYR A 104 -31.94 -9.09 -32.10
CA TYR A 104 -32.11 -10.53 -31.89
C TYR A 104 -33.46 -10.91 -31.27
N ASP A 105 -34.00 -12.06 -31.71
CA ASP A 105 -35.20 -12.71 -31.17
C ASP A 105 -35.00 -13.16 -29.70
N GLU A 106 -36.08 -13.33 -28.94
CA GLU A 106 -36.08 -13.41 -27.46
C GLU A 106 -35.09 -14.45 -26.89
N VAL A 107 -34.89 -15.58 -27.59
CA VAL A 107 -33.99 -16.67 -27.14
C VAL A 107 -32.51 -16.33 -27.33
N ALA A 108 -32.15 -15.65 -28.43
CA ALA A 108 -30.77 -15.24 -28.69
C ALA A 108 -30.34 -14.07 -27.79
N VAL A 109 -31.29 -13.22 -27.38
CA VAL A 109 -31.06 -12.16 -26.40
C VAL A 109 -30.62 -12.73 -25.05
N VAL A 110 -31.23 -13.82 -24.58
CA VAL A 110 -30.87 -14.43 -23.29
C VAL A 110 -29.46 -14.99 -23.30
N VAL A 111 -29.11 -15.78 -24.32
CA VAL A 111 -27.76 -16.39 -24.43
C VAL A 111 -26.69 -15.31 -24.51
N LEU A 112 -26.94 -14.26 -25.30
CA LEU A 112 -25.97 -13.21 -25.47
C LEU A 112 -25.87 -12.31 -24.23
N ALA A 113 -26.98 -12.01 -23.55
CA ALA A 113 -26.96 -11.31 -22.27
C ALA A 113 -26.11 -12.05 -21.22
N VAL A 114 -26.20 -13.38 -21.15
CA VAL A 114 -25.35 -14.20 -20.29
C VAL A 114 -23.87 -14.04 -20.66
N VAL A 115 -23.52 -14.09 -21.95
CA VAL A 115 -22.14 -13.88 -22.40
C VAL A 115 -21.62 -12.50 -22.01
N VAL A 116 -22.43 -11.45 -22.21
CA VAL A 116 -22.06 -10.07 -21.81
C VAL A 116 -21.83 -9.99 -20.30
N VAL A 117 -22.73 -10.57 -19.48
CA VAL A 117 -22.56 -10.61 -18.03
C VAL A 117 -21.27 -11.33 -17.64
N VAL A 118 -20.95 -12.47 -18.26
CA VAL A 118 -19.69 -13.20 -18.01
C VAL A 118 -18.48 -12.33 -18.35
N VAL A 119 -18.50 -11.65 -19.50
CA VAL A 119 -17.41 -10.73 -19.89
C VAL A 119 -17.24 -9.60 -18.88
N VAL A 120 -18.34 -9.00 -18.40
CA VAL A 120 -18.30 -7.98 -17.34
C VAL A 120 -17.67 -8.52 -16.07
N VAL A 121 -18.09 -9.70 -15.62
CA VAL A 121 -17.53 -10.34 -14.43
C VAL A 121 -16.02 -10.56 -14.59
N VAL A 122 -15.57 -11.08 -15.73
CA VAL A 122 -14.15 -11.27 -16.02
C VAL A 122 -13.39 -9.95 -15.95
N VAL A 123 -13.90 -8.89 -16.56
CA VAL A 123 -13.25 -7.57 -16.53
C VAL A 123 -13.18 -7.01 -15.11
N VAL A 124 -14.26 -7.13 -14.32
CA VAL A 124 -14.27 -6.71 -12.91
C VAL A 124 -13.22 -7.49 -12.11
N VAL A 125 -13.12 -8.80 -12.29
CA VAL A 125 -12.10 -9.64 -11.62
C VAL A 125 -10.68 -9.16 -11.97
N VAL A 126 -10.41 -8.91 -13.26
CA VAL A 126 -9.09 -8.40 -13.71
C VAL A 126 -8.79 -7.05 -13.05
N VAL A 127 -9.75 -6.13 -13.00
CA VAL A 127 -9.59 -4.82 -12.34
C VAL A 127 -9.28 -4.99 -10.85
N VAL A 128 -9.98 -5.88 -10.15
CA VAL A 128 -9.73 -6.17 -8.73
C VAL A 128 -8.30 -6.71 -8.53
N VAL A 129 -7.85 -7.64 -9.38
CA VAL A 129 -6.48 -8.18 -9.31
C VAL A 129 -5.44 -7.06 -9.48
N VAL A 130 -5.64 -6.16 -10.45
CA VAL A 130 -4.73 -5.02 -10.65
C VAL A 130 -4.69 -4.12 -9.42
N VAL A 131 -5.83 -3.80 -8.82
CA VAL A 131 -5.91 -3.00 -7.59
C VAL A 131 -5.14 -3.67 -6.45
N VAL A 132 -5.33 -4.98 -6.25
CA VAL A 132 -4.61 -5.73 -5.21
C VAL A 132 -3.10 -5.67 -5.43
N VAL A 133 -2.63 -5.88 -6.66
CA VAL A 133 -1.20 -5.80 -6.98
C VAL A 133 -0.63 -4.42 -6.66
N VAL A 134 -1.33 -3.35 -7.02
CA VAL A 134 -0.89 -1.99 -6.69
C VAL A 134 -0.80 -1.77 -5.18
N VAL A 135 -1.83 -2.19 -4.42
CA VAL A 135 -1.84 -2.06 -2.96
C VAL A 135 -0.63 -2.78 -2.34
N VAL A 136 -0.32 -3.99 -2.81
CA VAL A 136 0.85 -4.74 -2.35
C VAL A 136 2.15 -3.98 -2.66
N VAL A 137 2.30 -3.44 -3.87
CA VAL A 137 3.50 -2.65 -4.23
C VAL A 137 3.63 -1.41 -3.34
N VAL A 138 2.54 -0.69 -3.10
CA VAL A 138 2.54 0.48 -2.21
C VAL A 138 2.96 0.09 -0.80
N LEU A 139 2.41 -1.00 -0.26
CA LEU A 139 2.79 -1.50 1.07
C LEU A 139 4.29 -1.83 1.14
N VAL A 140 4.83 -2.51 0.12
CA VAL A 140 6.26 -2.84 0.04
C VAL A 140 7.12 -1.57 0.05
N VAL A 141 6.75 -0.54 -0.72
CA VAL A 141 7.49 0.74 -0.76
C VAL A 141 7.43 1.47 0.59
N VAL A 142 6.25 1.50 1.24
CA VAL A 142 6.09 2.12 2.56
C VAL A 142 6.95 1.40 3.61
N VAL A 143 6.91 0.07 3.63
CA VAL A 143 7.73 -0.74 4.55
C VAL A 143 9.21 -0.50 4.31
N ALA A 144 9.67 -0.49 3.06
CA ALA A 144 11.06 -0.20 2.71
C ALA A 144 11.48 1.21 3.19
N ALA A 145 10.64 2.23 3.00
CA ALA A 145 10.93 3.57 3.47
C ALA A 145 11.01 3.66 5.01
N VAL A 146 10.11 2.99 5.73
CA VAL A 146 10.16 2.91 7.19
C VAL A 146 11.47 2.26 7.67
N ILE A 147 11.93 1.20 7.00
CA ILE A 147 13.20 0.54 7.32
C ILE A 147 14.39 1.51 7.10
N VAL A 148 14.40 2.26 5.99
CA VAL A 148 15.46 3.25 5.73
C VAL A 148 15.48 4.35 6.80
N VAL A 149 14.32 4.82 7.24
CA VAL A 149 14.22 5.84 8.30
C VAL A 149 14.69 5.29 9.64
N ALA A 150 14.28 4.07 9.99
CA ALA A 150 14.68 3.42 11.24
C ALA A 150 16.20 3.16 11.28
N THR A 151 16.79 2.71 10.16
CA THR A 151 18.24 2.49 10.06
C THR A 151 19.03 3.80 10.09
N ALA A 152 18.53 4.87 9.47
CA ALA A 152 19.14 6.19 9.55
C ALA A 152 19.09 6.78 10.97
N ALA A 153 17.99 6.58 11.69
CA ALA A 153 17.86 7.00 13.10
C ALA A 153 18.88 6.26 14.00
N ALA A 154 19.01 4.94 13.85
CA ALA A 154 20.00 4.14 14.57
C ALA A 154 21.46 4.57 14.24
N ALA A 155 21.72 4.92 12.98
CA ALA A 155 23.02 5.47 12.56
C ALA A 155 23.30 6.86 13.16
N ALA A 156 22.28 7.70 13.31
CA ALA A 156 22.42 9.01 13.94
C ALA A 156 22.71 8.91 15.45
N GLU A 157 22.07 7.97 16.16
CA GLU A 157 22.34 7.70 17.58
C GLU A 157 23.77 7.19 17.81
N THR A 158 24.25 6.29 16.94
CA THR A 158 25.62 5.79 17.00
C THR A 158 26.64 6.87 16.64
N ALA A 159 26.36 7.73 15.65
CA ALA A 159 27.23 8.87 15.33
C ALA A 159 27.27 9.90 16.47
N ALA A 160 26.14 10.21 17.10
CA ALA A 160 26.08 11.08 18.27
C ALA A 160 26.84 10.48 19.47
N ALA A 161 26.72 9.16 19.68
CA ALA A 161 27.50 8.45 20.69
C ALA A 161 29.00 8.49 20.39
N VAL A 162 29.43 8.32 19.13
CA VAL A 162 30.84 8.41 18.73
C VAL A 162 31.37 9.82 18.91
N VAL A 163 30.61 10.87 18.57
CA VAL A 163 31.01 12.27 18.81
C VAL A 163 31.09 12.58 20.31
N ALA A 164 30.17 12.06 21.12
CA ALA A 164 30.25 12.16 22.58
C ALA A 164 31.49 11.43 23.12
N ILE A 165 31.80 10.24 22.60
CA ILE A 165 33.01 9.48 22.95
C ILE A 165 34.27 10.19 22.48
N GLN A 166 34.29 10.90 21.35
CA GLN A 166 35.47 11.66 20.94
C GLN A 166 35.66 12.95 21.75
N ARG A 167 34.57 13.60 22.19
CA ARG A 167 34.62 14.84 22.96
C ARG A 167 34.95 14.62 24.45
N TYR A 168 34.54 13.47 24.99
CA TYR A 168 34.80 13.07 26.38
C TYR A 168 35.73 11.87 26.49
N GLY A 169 36.37 11.43 25.40
CA GLY A 169 37.09 10.15 25.35
C GLY A 169 38.21 10.02 26.37
N ASN A 170 38.85 11.13 26.73
CA ASN A 170 39.86 11.09 27.77
C ASN A 170 39.24 11.01 29.18
N GLU A 171 38.11 11.66 29.42
CA GLU A 171 37.42 11.63 30.72
C GLU A 171 36.65 10.32 30.94
N VAL A 172 35.98 9.80 29.90
CA VAL A 172 35.24 8.54 29.96
C VAL A 172 36.20 7.35 30.04
N VAL A 173 37.34 7.36 29.34
CA VAL A 173 38.36 6.32 29.52
C VAL A 173 38.94 6.37 30.93
N VAL A 174 39.20 7.55 31.49
CA VAL A 174 39.67 7.68 32.89
C VAL A 174 38.59 7.18 33.86
N VAL A 175 37.32 7.52 33.68
CA VAL A 175 36.22 7.04 34.55
C VAL A 175 36.04 5.53 34.44
N VAL A 176 36.06 4.96 33.23
CA VAL A 176 35.94 3.50 33.03
C VAL A 176 37.15 2.78 33.63
N VAL A 177 38.37 3.29 33.44
CA VAL A 177 39.58 2.72 34.06
C VAL A 177 39.50 2.79 35.58
N VAL A 178 39.09 3.93 36.16
CA VAL A 178 38.91 4.08 37.61
C VAL A 178 37.85 3.13 38.15
N VAL A 179 36.70 3.00 37.49
CA VAL A 179 35.63 2.07 37.90
C VAL A 179 36.11 0.63 37.83
N VAL A 180 36.79 0.22 36.75
CA VAL A 180 37.35 -1.13 36.62
C VAL A 180 38.39 -1.40 37.71
N VAL A 181 39.30 -0.46 37.98
CA VAL A 181 40.29 -0.58 39.06
C VAL A 181 39.62 -0.72 40.43
N VAL A 182 38.60 0.10 40.73
CA VAL A 182 37.84 0.02 41.99
C VAL A 182 37.15 -1.34 42.13
N VAL A 183 36.49 -1.83 41.07
CA VAL A 183 35.84 -3.15 41.09
C VAL A 183 36.85 -4.27 41.32
N VAL A 184 38.00 -4.24 40.64
CA VAL A 184 39.08 -5.24 40.84
C VAL A 184 39.59 -5.20 42.28
N VAL A 185 39.84 -4.02 42.84
CA VAL A 185 40.28 -3.87 44.23
C VAL A 185 39.24 -4.44 45.21
N VAL A 186 37.96 -4.13 45.01
CA VAL A 186 36.88 -4.65 45.86
C VAL A 186 36.83 -6.18 45.79
N VAL A 187 36.91 -6.76 44.60
CA VAL A 187 36.92 -8.22 44.41
C VAL A 187 38.11 -8.86 45.12
N VAL A 188 39.31 -8.30 44.97
CA VAL A 188 40.52 -8.80 45.65
C VAL A 188 40.36 -8.75 47.17
N VAL A 189 39.86 -7.63 47.72
CA VAL A 189 39.62 -7.50 49.16
C VAL A 189 38.62 -8.54 49.65
N VAL A 190 37.51 -8.76 48.94
CA VAL A 190 36.52 -9.77 49.30
C VAL A 190 37.13 -11.17 49.30
N VAL A 191 37.91 -11.53 48.28
CA VAL A 191 38.59 -12.83 48.20
C VAL A 191 39.54 -13.04 49.37
N VAL A 192 40.36 -12.04 49.70
CA VAL A 192 41.30 -12.10 50.83
C VAL A 192 40.56 -12.26 52.16
N VAL A 193 39.46 -11.51 52.36
CA VAL A 193 38.64 -11.62 53.57
C VAL A 193 38.04 -13.03 53.70
N VAL A 194 37.50 -13.58 52.60
CA VAL A 194 36.95 -14.94 52.59
C VAL A 194 38.02 -15.96 52.92
N GLU A 195 39.22 -15.86 52.34
CA GLU A 195 40.34 -16.77 52.62
C GLU A 195 40.77 -16.73 54.09
N VAL A 196 40.87 -15.54 54.68
CA VAL A 196 41.19 -15.36 56.10
C VAL A 196 40.12 -15.99 56.98
N VAL A 197 38.83 -15.75 56.68
CA VAL A 197 37.71 -16.34 57.44
C VAL A 197 37.73 -17.86 57.37
N VAL A 198 37.93 -18.44 56.17
CA VAL A 198 38.03 -19.89 55.99
C VAL A 198 39.19 -20.45 56.78
N THR A 199 40.36 -19.80 56.76
CA THR A 199 41.53 -20.24 57.51
C THR A 199 41.27 -20.21 59.02
N ILE A 200 40.62 -19.15 59.54
CA ILE A 200 40.23 -19.08 60.95
C ILE A 200 39.27 -20.22 61.31
N ILE A 201 38.24 -20.48 60.49
CA ILE A 201 37.28 -21.58 60.73
C ILE A 201 38.02 -22.92 60.76
N LEU A 202 38.92 -23.18 59.81
CA LEU A 202 39.70 -24.41 59.76
C LEU A 202 40.60 -24.58 61.00
N LEU A 203 41.24 -23.51 61.46
CA LEU A 203 42.04 -23.52 62.68
C LEU A 203 41.18 -23.78 63.93
N LEU A 204 39.99 -23.18 64.03
CA LEU A 204 39.06 -23.42 65.13
C LEU A 204 38.55 -24.87 65.13
N LEU A 205 38.20 -25.41 63.95
CA LEU A 205 37.80 -26.80 63.82
C LEU A 205 38.93 -27.76 64.19
N LEU A 206 40.15 -27.48 63.77
CA LEU A 206 41.33 -28.25 64.15
C LEU A 206 41.52 -28.25 65.67
N PHE A 207 41.41 -27.08 66.31
CA PHE A 207 41.49 -26.96 67.77
C PHE A 207 40.40 -27.77 68.48
N MET A 208 39.15 -27.70 68.00
CA MET A 208 38.04 -28.49 68.54
C MET A 208 38.25 -30.02 68.41
N ILE A 209 38.94 -30.46 67.35
CA ILE A 209 39.27 -31.89 67.17
C ILE A 209 40.36 -32.29 68.15
N ILE A 210 41.42 -31.48 68.30
CA ILE A 210 42.53 -31.76 69.23
C ILE A 210 42.04 -31.84 70.67
N ASP A 211 41.13 -30.95 71.11
CA ASP A 211 40.58 -30.96 72.48
C ASP A 211 39.77 -32.23 72.80
N LYS A 212 39.26 -32.95 71.79
CA LYS A 212 38.48 -34.18 71.95
C LYS A 212 39.30 -35.47 71.89
N ILE A 213 40.58 -35.40 71.52
CA ILE A 213 41.51 -36.54 71.46
C ILE A 213 42.31 -36.60 72.76
#